data_AF-A0A962R6V1-F1
#
_entry.id   AF-A0A962R6V1-F1
#
_cell.length_a   1.000
_cell.length_b   1.000
_cell.length_c   1.000
_cell.angle_alpha   90.00
_cell.angle_beta   90.00
_cell.angle_gamma   90.00
#
_symmetry.space_group_name_H-M   'P 1'
#
loop_
_entity.id
_entity.type
_entity.pdbx_description
1 polymer ?
#
loop_
_entity_poly.entity_id
_entity_poly.type
_entity_poly.pdbx_seq_one_letter_code
_entity_poly.pdbx_strand_id
1 'polypeptide(L)'
;MDFSLFIFLAVVMLAFGYIAGNARSFNVWKLLLIGAVLAALTAGFNLDKTHIATMLGAFLVGYLLPYGHLLEGFGDAVSDAINAIRYRDTYDEIRRKEAEVDELRRRYEQDQRQANEEQRDRARDKRREDARSYRAKRQRANEGQSSHNSAGAHTALPPPPPMSTKAKYLQTLGLDPAKDYSYGEIKRAYRRQASKFHPDKHQHRGTNVVREMGERFKAVKEAYEWIATHLA
;
A
#
# COMPACT_ATOMS: atom_id res chain seq x y z
N MET A 1 -28.81 25.98 -45.70
CA MET A 1 -27.94 24.90 -46.21
C MET A 1 -28.72 23.60 -46.06
N ASP A 2 -28.74 22.73 -47.07
CA ASP A 2 -29.50 21.47 -46.98
C ASP A 2 -28.85 20.52 -45.97
N PHE A 3 -29.67 19.76 -45.23
CA PHE A 3 -29.21 18.87 -44.17
C PHE A 3 -28.20 17.81 -44.66
N SER A 4 -28.40 17.29 -45.87
CA SER A 4 -27.48 16.35 -46.52
C SER A 4 -26.12 16.98 -46.86
N LEU A 5 -26.13 18.24 -47.31
CA LEU A 5 -24.90 18.99 -47.62
C LEU A 5 -24.13 19.33 -46.33
N PHE A 6 -24.87 19.64 -45.26
CA PHE A 6 -24.30 19.90 -43.94
C PHE A 6 -23.60 18.66 -43.36
N ILE A 7 -24.26 17.48 -43.38
CA ILE A 7 -23.65 16.23 -42.92
C ILE A 7 -22.43 15.87 -43.74
N PHE A 8 -22.53 15.96 -45.08
CA PHE A 8 -21.41 15.69 -45.97
C PHE A 8 -20.21 16.57 -45.64
N LEU A 9 -20.44 17.88 -45.46
CA LEU A 9 -19.39 18.82 -45.13
C LEU A 9 -18.80 18.60 -43.73
N ALA A 10 -19.61 18.17 -42.75
CA ALA A 10 -19.11 17.80 -41.42
C ALA A 10 -18.20 16.56 -41.45
N VAL A 11 -18.55 15.54 -42.24
CA VAL A 11 -17.72 14.33 -42.41
C VAL A 11 -16.42 14.65 -43.15
N VAL A 12 -16.49 15.51 -44.18
CA VAL A 12 -15.30 16.01 -44.89
C VAL A 12 -14.39 16.77 -43.93
N MET A 13 -14.92 17.65 -43.09
CA MET A 13 -14.15 18.36 -42.07
C MET A 13 -13.49 17.43 -41.05
N LEU A 14 -14.18 16.35 -40.63
CA LEU A 14 -13.61 15.34 -39.74
C LEU A 14 -12.43 14.59 -40.39
N ALA A 15 -12.56 14.22 -41.67
CA ALA A 15 -11.49 13.59 -42.44
C ALA A 15 -10.29 14.53 -42.63
N PHE A 16 -10.54 15.81 -42.94
CA PHE A 16 -9.48 16.83 -43.01
C PHE A 16 -8.78 17.03 -41.67
N GLY A 17 -9.54 17.05 -40.56
CA GLY A 17 -8.99 17.09 -39.20
C GLY A 17 -8.05 15.92 -38.94
N TYR A 18 -8.48 14.70 -39.26
CA TYR A 18 -7.66 13.49 -39.09
C TYR A 18 -6.37 13.49 -39.92
N ILE A 19 -6.46 13.88 -41.20
CA ILE A 19 -5.30 13.99 -42.08
C ILE A 19 -4.36 15.09 -41.58
N ALA A 20 -4.89 16.21 -41.09
CA ALA A 20 -4.11 17.28 -40.49
C ALA A 20 -3.40 16.84 -39.21
N GLY A 21 -4.07 16.08 -38.34
CA GLY A 21 -3.48 15.55 -37.11
C GLY A 21 -2.38 14.51 -37.35
N ASN A 22 -2.48 13.73 -38.43
CA ASN A 22 -1.56 12.62 -38.73
C ASN A 22 -0.37 13.00 -39.64
N ALA A 23 -0.32 14.23 -40.19
CA ALA A 23 0.77 14.59 -41.09
C ALA A 23 2.06 14.97 -40.32
N ARG A 24 3.12 14.18 -40.52
CA ARG A 24 4.40 14.22 -39.79
C ARG A 24 5.25 15.50 -39.99
N SER A 25 4.86 16.43 -40.87
CA SER A 25 5.54 17.71 -41.10
C SER A 25 4.55 18.82 -41.48
N PHE A 26 3.99 19.46 -40.45
CA PHE A 26 3.10 20.60 -40.62
C PHE A 26 3.90 21.91 -40.67
N ASN A 27 4.15 22.41 -41.89
CA ASN A 27 4.62 23.79 -42.07
C ASN A 27 3.46 24.74 -41.78
N VAL A 28 3.72 25.84 -41.05
CA VAL A 28 2.73 26.88 -40.69
C VAL A 28 1.92 27.37 -41.91
N TRP A 29 2.56 27.38 -43.08
CA TRP A 29 1.94 27.70 -44.37
C TRP A 29 0.77 26.77 -44.77
N LYS A 30 0.81 25.48 -44.42
CA LYS A 30 -0.30 24.55 -44.68
C LYS A 30 -1.49 24.82 -43.76
N LEU A 31 -1.23 25.25 -42.53
CA LEU A 31 -2.26 25.62 -41.55
C LEU A 31 -2.94 26.94 -41.93
N LEU A 32 -2.17 27.91 -42.44
CA LEU A 32 -2.72 29.13 -43.04
C LEU A 32 -3.57 28.84 -44.28
N LEU A 33 -3.16 27.88 -45.13
CA LEU A 33 -3.94 27.49 -46.30
C LEU A 33 -5.26 26.82 -45.88
N ILE A 34 -5.25 25.95 -44.87
CA ILE A 34 -6.47 25.36 -44.30
C ILE A 34 -7.36 26.44 -43.69
N GLY A 35 -6.79 27.39 -42.94
CA GLY A 35 -7.51 28.54 -42.40
C GLY A 35 -8.11 29.44 -43.48
N ALA A 36 -7.42 29.63 -44.60
CA ALA A 36 -7.90 30.39 -45.75
C ALA A 36 -9.03 29.66 -46.49
N VAL A 37 -8.94 28.34 -46.65
CA VAL A 37 -10.01 27.51 -47.24
C VAL A 37 -11.24 27.50 -46.32
N LEU A 38 -11.05 27.39 -45.01
CA LEU A 38 -12.13 27.52 -44.02
C LEU A 38 -12.78 28.90 -44.04
N ALA A 39 -11.98 29.97 -44.09
CA ALA A 39 -12.48 31.34 -44.17
C ALA A 39 -13.28 31.58 -45.47
N ALA A 40 -12.78 31.09 -46.60
CA ALA A 40 -13.48 31.14 -47.89
C ALA A 40 -14.80 30.35 -47.85
N LEU A 41 -14.83 29.20 -47.16
CA LEU A 41 -16.07 28.43 -46.95
C LEU A 41 -17.07 29.20 -46.07
N THR A 42 -16.61 29.83 -44.98
CA THR A 42 -17.49 30.61 -44.09
C THR A 42 -18.02 31.88 -44.73
N ALA A 43 -17.28 32.47 -45.68
CA ALA A 43 -17.71 33.64 -46.42
C ALA A 43 -18.64 33.27 -47.61
N GLY A 44 -18.42 32.11 -48.23
CA GLY A 44 -19.22 31.63 -49.37
C GLY A 44 -20.57 31.02 -48.99
N PHE A 45 -20.72 30.54 -47.75
CA PHE A 45 -21.95 29.96 -47.24
C PHE A 45 -22.46 30.76 -46.04
N ASN A 46 -23.69 31.27 -46.08
CA ASN A 46 -24.39 31.88 -44.94
C ASN A 46 -24.67 30.81 -43.86
N LEU A 47 -23.62 30.38 -43.17
CA LEU A 47 -23.64 29.34 -42.15
C LEU A 47 -24.09 29.95 -40.82
N ASP A 48 -25.12 29.36 -40.22
CA ASP A 48 -25.53 29.72 -38.87
C ASP A 48 -24.41 29.36 -37.86
N LYS A 49 -24.33 30.10 -36.75
CA LYS A 49 -23.30 29.92 -35.71
C LYS A 49 -23.26 28.48 -35.20
N THR A 50 -24.43 27.83 -35.16
CA THR A 50 -24.59 26.43 -34.77
C THR A 50 -23.88 25.47 -35.72
N HIS A 51 -24.01 25.69 -37.03
CA HIS A 51 -23.35 24.87 -38.05
C HIS A 51 -21.83 25.07 -38.04
N ILE A 52 -21.37 26.31 -37.87
CA ILE A 52 -19.95 26.63 -37.72
C ILE A 52 -19.36 25.92 -36.49
N ALA A 53 -20.04 25.98 -35.35
CA ALA A 53 -19.61 25.31 -34.12
C ALA A 53 -19.52 23.79 -34.28
N THR A 54 -20.51 23.17 -34.92
CA THR A 54 -20.48 21.71 -35.17
C THR A 54 -19.37 21.28 -36.13
N MET A 55 -19.08 22.06 -37.17
CA MET A 55 -17.99 21.77 -38.11
C MET A 55 -16.62 21.95 -37.49
N LEU A 56 -16.43 23.01 -36.68
CA LEU A 56 -15.23 23.19 -35.86
C LEU A 56 -15.07 22.04 -34.86
N GLY A 57 -16.15 21.64 -34.19
CA GLY A 57 -16.15 20.49 -33.29
C GLY A 57 -15.75 19.20 -33.99
N ALA A 58 -16.33 18.91 -35.16
CA ALA A 58 -16.00 17.72 -35.95
C ALA A 58 -14.55 17.73 -36.45
N PHE A 59 -14.04 18.89 -36.87
CA PHE A 59 -12.65 19.07 -37.26
C PHE A 59 -11.68 18.86 -36.08
N LEU A 60 -11.99 19.44 -34.91
CA LEU A 60 -11.21 19.28 -33.68
C LEU A 60 -11.17 17.84 -33.20
N VAL A 61 -12.32 17.16 -33.21
CA VAL A 61 -12.39 15.72 -32.90
C VAL A 61 -11.55 14.93 -33.89
N GLY A 62 -11.72 15.17 -35.20
CA GLY A 62 -10.90 14.56 -36.24
C GLY A 62 -9.40 14.77 -36.03
N TYR A 63 -9.01 15.99 -35.67
CA TYR A 63 -7.62 16.38 -35.40
C TYR A 63 -7.05 15.72 -34.14
N LEU A 64 -7.86 15.52 -33.10
CA LEU A 64 -7.45 14.86 -31.86
C LEU A 64 -7.44 13.33 -31.96
N LEU A 65 -8.15 12.72 -32.91
CA LEU A 65 -8.22 11.25 -33.06
C LEU A 65 -6.83 10.56 -33.15
N PRO A 66 -5.86 11.04 -33.97
CA PRO A 66 -4.51 10.47 -34.01
C PRO A 66 -3.74 10.60 -32.69
N TYR A 67 -4.09 11.59 -31.88
CA TYR A 67 -3.52 11.85 -30.56
C TYR A 67 -4.28 11.12 -29.43
N GLY A 68 -5.19 10.18 -29.75
CA GLY A 68 -5.94 9.42 -28.76
C GLY A 68 -5.09 8.68 -27.72
N HIS A 69 -3.87 8.29 -28.08
CA HIS A 69 -2.87 7.70 -27.17
C HIS A 69 -2.33 8.69 -26.11
N LEU A 70 -2.45 10.01 -26.33
CA LEU A 70 -2.16 11.04 -25.32
C LEU A 70 -3.35 11.28 -24.39
N LEU A 71 -4.58 10.95 -24.82
CA LEU A 71 -5.78 11.05 -23.99
C LEU A 71 -5.92 9.90 -23.00
N GLU A 72 -5.26 8.76 -23.26
CA GLU A 72 -5.26 7.59 -22.38
C GLU A 72 -4.70 7.92 -20.98
N GLY A 73 -3.67 8.79 -20.90
CA GLY A 73 -3.15 9.31 -19.63
C GLY A 73 -3.81 10.61 -19.13
N PHE A 74 -4.58 11.30 -19.98
CA PHE A 74 -5.26 12.54 -19.58
C PHE A 74 -6.42 12.26 -18.62
N GLY A 75 -7.15 11.15 -18.81
CA GLY A 75 -8.20 10.73 -17.89
C GLY A 75 -7.65 10.49 -16.48
N ASP A 76 -6.53 9.77 -16.38
CA ASP A 76 -5.87 9.49 -15.12
C ASP A 76 -5.25 10.76 -14.49
N ALA A 77 -4.61 11.62 -15.28
CA ALA A 77 -4.03 12.87 -14.79
C ALA A 77 -5.09 13.90 -14.33
N VAL A 78 -6.23 13.98 -15.02
CA VAL A 78 -7.36 14.82 -14.62
C VAL A 78 -8.06 14.23 -13.41
N SER A 79 -8.21 12.90 -13.35
CA SER A 79 -8.73 12.21 -12.17
C SER A 79 -7.84 12.49 -10.95
N ASP A 80 -6.52 12.31 -11.06
CA ASP A 80 -5.56 12.61 -10.00
C ASP A 80 -5.56 14.09 -9.61
N ALA A 81 -5.70 15.02 -10.57
CA ALA A 81 -5.78 16.45 -10.28
C ALA A 81 -7.09 16.83 -9.58
N ILE A 82 -8.23 16.26 -9.99
CA ILE A 82 -9.53 16.46 -9.34
C ILE A 82 -9.54 15.84 -7.95
N ASN A 83 -8.92 14.66 -7.80
CA ASN A 83 -8.77 14.01 -6.51
C ASN A 83 -7.87 14.87 -5.60
N ALA A 84 -6.71 15.33 -6.10
CA ALA A 84 -5.78 16.22 -5.40
C ALA A 84 -6.42 17.54 -4.94
N ILE A 85 -7.34 18.11 -5.73
CA ILE A 85 -8.07 19.33 -5.35
C ILE A 85 -9.12 19.04 -4.27
N ARG A 86 -9.72 17.83 -4.26
CA ARG A 86 -10.67 17.39 -3.23
C ARG A 86 -10.00 17.06 -1.88
N TYR A 87 -8.68 16.84 -1.86
CA TYR A 87 -7.94 16.50 -0.63
C TYR A 87 -7.65 17.67 0.32
N ARG A 88 -8.12 18.89 0.02
CA ARG A 88 -7.95 20.04 0.92
C ARG A 88 -8.77 19.91 2.21
N ASP A 89 -9.90 19.22 2.19
CA ASP A 89 -10.76 18.99 3.37
C ASP A 89 -10.37 17.74 4.18
N THR A 90 -9.50 16.87 3.63
CA THR A 90 -9.13 15.58 4.25
C THR A 90 -8.13 15.72 5.39
N TYR A 91 -7.46 16.87 5.50
CA TYR A 91 -6.53 17.14 6.60
C TYR A 91 -7.25 17.16 7.96
N ASP A 92 -8.45 17.74 8.02
CA ASP A 92 -9.22 17.83 9.26
C ASP A 92 -9.86 16.50 9.65
N GLU A 93 -10.27 15.68 8.67
CA GLU A 93 -10.77 14.33 8.93
C GLU A 93 -9.67 13.37 9.39
N ILE A 94 -8.45 13.48 8.82
CA ILE A 94 -7.30 12.70 9.27
C ILE A 94 -6.98 13.02 10.73
N ARG A 95 -6.95 14.31 11.12
CA ARG A 95 -6.67 14.72 12.50
C ARG A 95 -7.71 14.21 13.50
N ARG A 96 -9.00 14.17 13.12
CA ARG A 96 -10.06 13.59 13.98
C ARG A 96 -9.90 12.09 14.13
N LYS A 97 -9.58 11.36 13.05
CA LYS A 97 -9.34 9.92 13.11
C LYS A 97 -8.10 9.56 13.93
N GLU A 98 -7.04 10.36 13.85
CA GLU A 98 -5.86 10.16 14.70
C GLU A 98 -6.20 10.29 16.19
N ALA A 99 -6.99 11.30 16.57
CA ALA A 99 -7.43 11.47 17.95
C ALA A 99 -8.28 10.28 18.44
N GLU A 100 -9.18 9.76 17.60
CA GLU A 100 -10.00 8.59 17.92
C GLU A 100 -9.16 7.31 18.07
N VAL A 101 -8.15 7.12 17.21
CA VAL A 101 -7.22 5.98 17.30
C VAL A 101 -6.38 6.06 18.57
N ASP A 102 -5.91 7.26 18.94
CA ASP A 102 -5.16 7.46 20.18
C ASP A 102 -6.01 7.20 21.42
N GLU A 103 -7.27 7.63 21.44
CA GLU A 103 -8.20 7.31 22.54
C GLU A 103 -8.49 5.81 22.64
N LEU A 104 -8.74 5.16 21.51
CA LEU A 104 -8.99 3.71 21.46
C LEU A 104 -7.77 2.93 21.97
N ARG A 105 -6.56 3.36 21.56
CA ARG A 105 -5.31 2.79 22.03
C ARG A 105 -5.15 2.95 23.54
N ARG A 106 -5.45 4.14 24.09
CA ARG A 106 -5.39 4.38 25.55
C ARG A 106 -6.37 3.49 26.31
N ARG A 107 -7.60 3.32 25.82
CA ARG A 107 -8.57 2.39 26.40
C ARG A 107 -8.04 0.96 26.41
N TYR A 108 -7.52 0.49 25.28
CA TYR A 108 -6.99 -0.87 25.18
C TYR A 108 -5.80 -1.12 26.12
N GLU A 109 -4.89 -0.13 26.24
CA GLU A 109 -3.79 -0.17 27.20
C GLU A 109 -4.26 -0.17 28.65
N GLN A 110 -5.33 0.57 28.97
CA GLN A 110 -5.92 0.61 30.30
C GLN A 110 -6.60 -0.72 30.66
N ASP A 111 -7.38 -1.29 29.74
CA ASP A 111 -8.03 -2.60 29.92
C ASP A 111 -6.99 -3.71 30.12
N GLN A 112 -5.88 -3.68 29.35
CA GLN A 112 -4.77 -4.61 29.56
C GLN A 112 -4.11 -4.45 30.93
N ARG A 113 -3.91 -3.21 31.40
CA ARG A 113 -3.32 -2.96 32.72
C ARG A 113 -4.22 -3.52 33.82
N GLN A 114 -5.52 -3.26 33.74
CA GLN A 114 -6.49 -3.79 34.70
C GLN A 114 -6.51 -5.31 34.70
N ALA A 115 -6.56 -5.95 33.52
CA ALA A 115 -6.54 -7.41 33.43
C ALA A 115 -5.25 -8.02 34.01
N ASN A 116 -4.10 -7.39 33.76
CA ASN A 116 -2.81 -7.85 34.28
C ASN A 116 -2.68 -7.63 35.79
N GLU A 117 -3.19 -6.52 36.31
CA GLU A 117 -3.28 -6.25 37.75
C GLU A 117 -4.16 -7.28 38.46
N GLU A 118 -5.36 -7.55 37.93
CA GLU A 118 -6.24 -8.59 38.46
C GLU A 118 -5.57 -9.97 38.47
N GLN A 119 -4.87 -10.33 37.39
CA GLN A 119 -4.12 -11.58 37.33
C GLN A 119 -3.01 -11.63 38.40
N ARG A 120 -2.29 -10.52 38.60
CA ARG A 120 -1.23 -10.42 39.61
C ARG A 120 -1.79 -10.53 41.03
N ASP A 121 -2.95 -9.94 41.29
CA ASP A 121 -3.62 -9.99 42.58
C ASP A 121 -4.17 -11.39 42.86
N ARG A 122 -4.86 -12.01 41.89
CA ARG A 122 -5.29 -13.42 42.00
C ARG A 122 -4.11 -14.36 42.24
N ALA A 123 -2.96 -14.13 41.58
CA ALA A 123 -1.74 -14.91 41.80
C ALA A 123 -1.09 -14.64 43.17
N ARG A 124 -1.18 -13.41 43.68
CA ARG A 124 -0.73 -13.08 45.05
C ARG A 124 -1.59 -13.75 46.10
N ASP A 125 -2.91 -13.74 45.93
CA ASP A 125 -3.83 -14.36 46.88
C ASP A 125 -3.69 -15.88 46.90
N LYS A 126 -3.61 -16.52 45.73
CA LYS A 126 -3.26 -17.96 45.66
C LYS A 126 -1.95 -18.28 46.37
N ARG A 127 -0.88 -17.51 46.13
CA ARG A 127 0.40 -17.73 46.82
C ARG A 127 0.30 -17.55 48.34
N ARG A 128 -0.51 -16.60 48.81
CA ARG A 128 -0.76 -16.38 50.25
C ARG A 128 -1.52 -17.56 50.86
N GLU A 129 -2.53 -18.06 50.17
CA GLU A 129 -3.29 -19.25 50.59
C GLU A 129 -2.42 -20.50 50.60
N ASP A 130 -1.64 -20.72 49.53
CA ASP A 130 -0.68 -21.82 49.42
C ASP A 130 0.36 -21.75 50.55
N ALA A 131 0.92 -20.57 50.82
CA ALA A 131 1.87 -20.39 51.92
C ALA A 131 1.25 -20.67 53.30
N ARG A 132 -0.02 -20.28 53.51
CA ARG A 132 -0.76 -20.57 54.75
C ARG A 132 -1.02 -22.07 54.90
N SER A 133 -1.46 -22.73 53.83
CA SER A 133 -1.74 -24.17 53.83
C SER A 133 -0.46 -24.99 54.02
N TYR A 134 0.63 -24.64 53.34
CA TYR A 134 1.95 -25.24 53.54
C TYR A 134 2.46 -25.03 54.96
N ARG A 135 2.32 -23.82 55.53
CA ARG A 135 2.75 -23.54 56.91
C ARG A 135 1.95 -24.33 57.92
N ALA A 136 0.62 -24.43 57.77
CA ALA A 136 -0.23 -25.24 58.63
C ALA A 136 0.10 -26.74 58.51
N LYS A 137 0.35 -27.23 57.30
CA LYS A 137 0.75 -28.62 57.05
C LYS A 137 2.13 -28.93 57.61
N ARG A 138 3.07 -27.99 57.50
CA ARG A 138 4.42 -28.10 58.08
C ARG A 138 4.39 -28.04 59.59
N GLN A 139 3.53 -27.24 60.21
CA GLN A 139 3.36 -27.24 61.68
C GLN A 139 2.81 -28.59 62.16
N ARG A 140 1.87 -29.21 61.44
CA ARG A 140 1.40 -30.58 61.73
C ARG A 140 2.45 -31.65 61.46
N ALA A 141 3.32 -31.45 60.47
CA ALA A 141 4.37 -32.42 60.12
C ALA A 141 5.63 -32.28 61.01
N ASN A 142 5.91 -31.11 61.58
CA ASN A 142 7.12 -30.82 62.36
C ASN A 142 7.05 -31.26 63.83
N GLU A 143 5.95 -31.87 64.28
CA GLU A 143 5.92 -32.68 65.52
C GLU A 143 6.52 -34.08 65.33
N GLY A 144 6.92 -34.46 64.10
CA GLY A 144 7.66 -35.69 63.84
C GLY A 144 8.81 -35.44 62.87
N GLN A 145 10.01 -35.87 63.23
CA GLN A 145 11.20 -35.92 62.38
C GLN A 145 11.94 -34.59 62.14
N SER A 146 12.89 -34.34 63.04
CA SER A 146 14.15 -33.68 62.72
C SER A 146 15.05 -34.54 61.83
N SER A 147 15.75 -33.87 60.92
CA SER A 147 17.08 -34.22 60.37
C SER A 147 17.16 -34.82 58.95
N HIS A 148 18.26 -34.41 58.31
CA HIS A 148 18.97 -34.98 57.15
C HIS A 148 18.67 -34.49 55.71
N ASN A 149 19.73 -33.84 55.20
CA ASN A 149 20.42 -34.10 53.94
C ASN A 149 19.94 -33.48 52.61
N SER A 150 20.80 -32.54 52.17
CA SER A 150 21.65 -32.62 50.97
C SER A 150 21.04 -32.61 49.57
N ALA A 151 21.66 -31.73 48.77
CA ALA A 151 22.03 -31.86 47.37
C ALA A 151 20.94 -31.67 46.31
N GLY A 152 21.22 -30.70 45.43
CA GLY A 152 20.48 -30.44 44.20
C GLY A 152 21.14 -29.36 43.37
N ALA A 153 22.47 -29.44 43.18
CA ALA A 153 23.14 -28.68 42.14
C ALA A 153 22.73 -29.31 40.80
N HIS A 154 21.72 -28.72 40.16
CA HIS A 154 21.36 -29.07 38.80
C HIS A 154 22.44 -28.50 37.88
N THR A 155 23.29 -29.38 37.37
CA THR A 155 24.02 -29.17 36.11
C THR A 155 22.98 -28.96 35.01
N ALA A 156 22.59 -27.71 34.80
CA ALA A 156 21.89 -27.33 33.58
C ALA A 156 22.88 -27.50 32.44
N LEU A 157 22.56 -28.42 31.51
CA LEU A 157 23.23 -28.44 30.21
C LEU A 157 23.19 -27.02 29.63
N PRO A 158 24.29 -26.53 29.03
CA PRO A 158 24.26 -25.25 28.35
C PRO A 158 23.11 -25.28 27.34
N PRO A 159 22.22 -24.27 27.33
CA PRO A 159 21.20 -24.17 26.30
C PRO A 159 21.91 -24.17 24.94
N PRO A 160 21.34 -24.84 23.91
CA PRO A 160 21.86 -24.73 22.55
C PRO A 160 22.05 -23.25 22.22
N PRO A 161 23.16 -22.87 21.56
CA PRO A 161 23.49 -21.47 21.35
C PRO A 161 22.27 -20.76 20.76
N PRO A 162 21.79 -19.66 21.37
CA PRO A 162 20.69 -18.92 20.80
C PRO A 162 21.12 -18.52 19.39
N MET A 163 20.37 -18.95 18.36
CA MET A 163 20.58 -18.43 17.01
C MET A 163 20.66 -16.92 17.14
N SER A 164 21.75 -16.33 16.64
CA SER A 164 21.92 -14.89 16.70
C SER A 164 20.71 -14.22 16.05
N THR A 165 20.29 -13.07 16.60
CA THR A 165 19.17 -12.30 16.02
C THR A 165 19.36 -12.08 14.51
N LYS A 166 20.61 -11.86 14.08
CA LYS A 166 21.04 -11.83 12.68
C LYS A 166 20.71 -13.12 11.92
N ALA A 167 21.04 -14.29 12.46
CA ALA A 167 20.77 -15.59 11.84
C ALA A 167 19.26 -15.82 11.61
N LYS A 168 18.42 -15.45 12.59
CA LYS A 168 16.95 -15.54 12.46
C LYS A 168 16.41 -14.66 11.33
N TYR A 169 16.90 -13.43 11.23
CA TYR A 169 16.48 -12.51 10.17
C TYR A 169 17.01 -12.92 8.79
N LEU A 170 18.24 -13.46 8.70
CA LEU A 170 18.76 -14.03 7.45
C LEU A 170 17.91 -15.21 6.97
N GLN A 171 17.55 -16.12 7.87
CA GLN A 171 16.67 -17.25 7.56
C GLN A 171 15.29 -16.78 7.08
N THR A 172 14.74 -15.71 7.67
CA THR A 172 13.46 -15.10 7.27
C THR A 172 13.50 -14.54 5.85
N LEU A 173 14.66 -14.02 5.41
CA LEU A 173 14.90 -13.60 4.03
C LEU A 173 15.18 -14.77 3.07
N GLY A 174 15.27 -16.00 3.59
CA GLY A 174 15.65 -17.19 2.83
C GLY A 174 17.14 -17.24 2.50
N LEU A 175 17.98 -16.68 3.37
CA LEU A 175 19.43 -16.67 3.30
C LEU A 175 20.03 -17.61 4.35
N ASP A 176 21.22 -18.14 4.06
CA ASP A 176 21.93 -19.06 4.94
C ASP A 176 22.61 -18.28 6.08
N PRO A 177 22.27 -18.52 7.36
CA PRO A 177 22.89 -17.81 8.47
C PRO A 177 24.39 -18.08 8.63
N ALA A 178 24.93 -19.13 8.00
CA ALA A 178 26.36 -19.45 8.03
C ALA A 178 27.19 -18.64 7.01
N LYS A 179 26.54 -17.87 6.12
CA LYS A 179 27.19 -17.10 5.07
C LYS A 179 27.03 -15.60 5.29
N ASP A 180 28.06 -14.84 4.98
CA ASP A 180 27.98 -13.38 4.90
C ASP A 180 27.48 -12.92 3.53
N TYR A 181 26.68 -11.86 3.55
CA TYR A 181 26.04 -11.30 2.36
C TYR A 181 26.30 -9.81 2.29
N SER A 182 26.51 -9.31 1.07
CA SER A 182 26.54 -7.87 0.82
C SER A 182 25.13 -7.28 0.96
N TYR A 183 25.05 -5.99 1.31
CA TYR A 183 23.80 -5.22 1.30
C TYR A 183 23.01 -5.41 0.00
N GLY A 184 23.70 -5.46 -1.15
CA GLY A 184 23.06 -5.70 -2.45
C GLY A 184 22.40 -7.07 -2.57
N GLU A 185 22.95 -8.11 -1.96
CA GLU A 185 22.41 -9.48 -1.98
C GLU A 185 21.21 -9.61 -1.02
N ILE A 186 21.30 -8.98 0.14
CA ILE A 186 20.22 -8.89 1.12
C ILE A 186 19.01 -8.16 0.51
N LYS A 187 19.24 -7.04 -0.18
CA LYS A 187 18.19 -6.30 -0.90
C LYS A 187 17.55 -7.13 -2.03
N ARG A 188 18.35 -7.95 -2.75
CA ARG A 188 17.81 -8.87 -3.76
C ARG A 188 16.95 -9.96 -3.12
N ALA A 189 17.38 -10.53 -2.00
CA ALA A 189 16.62 -11.54 -1.27
C ALA A 189 15.28 -11.00 -0.74
N TYR A 190 15.31 -9.79 -0.15
CA TYR A 190 14.12 -9.07 0.27
C TYR A 190 13.13 -8.88 -0.88
N ARG A 191 13.58 -8.38 -2.04
CA ARG A 191 12.69 -8.17 -3.21
C ARG A 191 12.00 -9.45 -3.68
N ARG A 192 12.71 -10.59 -3.66
CA ARG A 192 12.16 -11.90 -4.02
C ARG A 192 11.07 -12.32 -3.04
N GLN A 193 11.31 -12.23 -1.73
CA GLN A 193 10.33 -12.63 -0.72
C GLN A 193 9.13 -11.67 -0.64
N ALA A 194 9.38 -10.36 -0.73
CA ALA A 194 8.34 -9.34 -0.78
C ALA A 194 7.38 -9.56 -1.96
N SER A 195 7.93 -9.91 -3.13
CA SER A 195 7.12 -10.22 -4.33
C SER A 195 6.34 -11.53 -4.21
N LYS A 196 6.81 -12.48 -3.39
CA LYS A 196 6.18 -13.79 -3.16
C LYS A 196 5.01 -13.70 -2.18
N PHE A 197 5.17 -12.92 -1.12
CA PHE A 197 4.20 -12.77 -0.04
C PHE A 197 3.33 -11.51 -0.16
N HIS A 198 3.38 -10.78 -1.28
CA HIS A 198 2.59 -9.58 -1.46
C HIS A 198 1.08 -9.89 -1.36
N PRO A 199 0.33 -9.26 -0.44
CA PRO A 199 -1.07 -9.62 -0.19
C PRO A 199 -1.95 -9.46 -1.42
N ASP A 200 -1.63 -8.49 -2.30
CA ASP A 200 -2.32 -8.25 -3.58
C ASP A 200 -2.35 -9.48 -4.49
N LYS A 201 -1.24 -10.25 -4.54
CA LYS A 201 -1.15 -11.44 -5.38
C LYS A 201 -1.96 -12.63 -4.85
N HIS A 202 -2.50 -12.53 -3.64
CA HIS A 202 -3.22 -13.61 -2.98
C HIS A 202 -4.65 -13.21 -2.60
N GLN A 203 -5.13 -12.03 -3.01
CA GLN A 203 -6.50 -11.56 -2.73
C GLN A 203 -7.58 -12.54 -3.20
N HIS A 204 -7.32 -13.26 -4.29
CA HIS A 204 -8.23 -14.26 -4.87
C HIS A 204 -8.13 -15.66 -4.22
N ARG A 205 -7.22 -15.88 -3.25
CA ARG A 205 -6.97 -17.19 -2.61
C ARG A 205 -7.72 -17.39 -1.28
N GLY A 206 -8.51 -16.41 -0.84
CA GLY A 206 -9.31 -16.45 0.40
C GLY A 206 -8.70 -15.68 1.57
N THR A 207 -9.55 -15.23 2.50
CA THR A 207 -9.20 -14.30 3.60
C THR A 207 -8.10 -14.82 4.53
N ASN A 208 -8.10 -16.13 4.85
CA ASN A 208 -7.09 -16.75 5.69
C ASN A 208 -5.69 -16.73 5.04
N VAL A 209 -5.63 -16.96 3.73
CA VAL A 209 -4.36 -16.93 2.97
C VAL A 209 -3.83 -15.51 2.90
N VAL A 210 -4.68 -14.52 2.63
CA VAL A 210 -4.28 -13.10 2.59
C VAL A 210 -3.68 -12.65 3.93
N ARG A 211 -4.30 -13.04 5.05
CA ARG A 211 -3.80 -12.72 6.40
C ARG A 211 -2.43 -13.37 6.65
N GLU A 212 -2.28 -14.65 6.36
CA GLU A 212 -1.00 -15.36 6.53
C GLU A 212 0.11 -14.76 5.65
N MET A 213 -0.19 -14.43 4.39
CA MET A 213 0.77 -13.78 3.49
C MET A 213 1.15 -12.38 3.99
N GLY A 214 0.20 -11.62 4.55
CA GLY A 214 0.45 -10.32 5.18
C GLY A 214 1.36 -10.41 6.42
N GLU A 215 1.14 -11.41 7.28
CA GLU A 215 2.01 -11.67 8.45
C GLU A 215 3.44 -12.04 8.01
N ARG A 216 3.57 -12.89 7.00
CA ARG A 216 4.88 -13.25 6.41
C ARG A 216 5.56 -12.06 5.76
N PHE A 217 4.81 -11.21 5.05
CA PHE A 217 5.33 -9.99 4.44
C PHE A 217 5.87 -9.01 5.50
N LYS A 218 5.14 -8.85 6.61
CA LYS A 218 5.57 -8.03 7.75
C LYS A 218 6.89 -8.54 8.35
N ALA A 219 6.99 -9.86 8.58
CA ALA A 219 8.21 -10.48 9.10
C ALA A 219 9.43 -10.29 8.16
N VAL A 220 9.22 -10.38 6.84
CA VAL A 220 10.26 -10.15 5.82
C VAL A 220 10.74 -8.69 5.83
N LYS A 221 9.82 -7.73 6.00
CA LYS A 221 10.13 -6.30 6.09
C LYS A 221 10.95 -5.98 7.35
N GLU A 222 10.50 -6.47 8.51
CA GLU A 222 11.20 -6.30 9.79
C GLU A 222 12.61 -6.88 9.74
N ALA A 223 12.78 -8.06 9.14
CA ALA A 223 14.09 -8.69 8.97
C ALA A 223 15.05 -7.83 8.14
N TYR A 224 14.56 -7.28 7.03
CA TYR A 224 15.35 -6.39 6.19
C TYR A 224 15.73 -5.09 6.91
N GLU A 225 14.80 -4.45 7.61
CA GLU A 225 15.05 -3.20 8.34
C GLU A 225 16.07 -3.38 9.48
N TRP A 226 15.95 -4.47 10.24
CA TRP A 226 16.92 -4.79 11.29
C TRP A 226 18.32 -5.03 10.70
N ILE A 227 18.40 -5.83 9.63
CA ILE A 227 19.68 -6.13 8.98
C ILE A 227 20.29 -4.86 8.35
N ALA A 228 19.49 -4.03 7.68
CA ALA A 228 19.96 -2.80 7.06
C ALA A 228 20.51 -1.78 8.06
N THR A 229 19.92 -1.69 9.26
CA THR A 229 20.38 -0.80 10.34
C THR A 229 21.66 -1.30 11.03
N HIS A 230 21.90 -2.62 11.03
CA HIS A 230 23.08 -3.22 11.68
C HIS A 230 24.23 -3.57 10.72
N LEU A 231 24.05 -3.34 9.41
CA LEU A 231 25.09 -3.48 8.37
C LEU A 231 25.62 -2.13 7.84
N ALA A 232 25.07 -1.01 8.31
CA ALA A 232 25.55 0.34 8.00
C ALA A 232 26.69 0.73 8.95
#